data_AF-A0A3D3LU24-F1
#
_entry.id   AF-A0A3D3LU24-F1
#
_cell.length_a   1.000
_cell.length_b   1.000
_cell.length_c   1.000
_cell.angle_alpha   90.00
_cell.angle_beta   90.00
_cell.angle_gamma   90.00
#
_symmetry.space_group_name_H-M   'P 1'
#
loop_
_entity.id
_entity.type
_entity.pdbx_description
1 polymer ?
#
loop_
_entity_poly.entity_id
_entity_poly.type
_entity_poly.pdbx_seq_one_letter_code
_entity_poly.pdbx_strand_id
1 'polypeptide(L)'
;MQNSGIKVRIFNSEYNLQGENVAEVERLANYVDTLMQKINFESPNQSIETIAVVTSLNIAETMFKEKDAVKKTEQDLFSHFDKCSDKIDEISRLIDDNL
;
A
#
# COMPACT_ATOMS: atom_id res chain seq x y z
N MET A 1 -3.32 26.33 16.50
CA MET A 1 -3.94 25.16 17.18
C MET A 1 -2.81 24.30 17.70
N GLN A 2 -2.83 23.91 18.97
CA GLN A 2 -1.74 23.15 19.60
C GLN A 2 -1.74 21.74 18.99
N ASN A 3 -0.68 21.41 18.24
CA ASN A 3 -0.47 20.09 17.64
C ASN A 3 -0.27 19.10 18.80
N SER A 4 -1.38 18.50 19.23
CA SER A 4 -1.41 17.60 20.39
C SER A 4 -0.84 16.28 19.93
N GLY A 5 0.46 16.10 20.13
CA GLY A 5 1.14 14.87 19.72
C GLY A 5 0.48 13.64 20.36
N ILE A 6 0.40 12.56 19.58
CA ILE A 6 -0.19 11.28 19.94
C ILE A 6 0.95 10.37 20.40
N LYS A 7 0.90 9.94 21.67
CA LYS A 7 1.89 9.03 22.23
C LYS A 7 1.58 7.60 21.82
N VAL A 8 2.57 6.93 21.24
CA VAL A 8 2.50 5.52 20.85
C VAL A 8 3.74 4.77 21.34
N ARG A 9 3.65 3.45 21.43
CA ARG A 9 4.78 2.58 21.74
C ARG A 9 5.06 1.68 20.54
N ILE A 10 6.30 1.68 20.07
CA ILE A 10 6.77 0.87 18.95
C ILE A 10 8.09 0.25 19.38
N PHE A 11 8.18 -1.07 19.34
CA PHE A 11 9.38 -1.85 19.64
C PHE A 11 10.06 -1.44 20.96
N ASN A 12 9.28 -1.45 22.05
CA ASN A 12 9.67 -1.04 23.40
C ASN A 12 10.12 0.42 23.56
N SER A 13 9.92 1.26 22.54
CA SER A 13 10.25 2.69 22.57
C SER A 13 8.98 3.53 22.48
N GLU A 14 8.90 4.63 23.23
CA GLU A 14 7.78 5.57 23.18
C GLU A 14 8.07 6.72 22.22
N TYR A 15 7.11 7.03 21.36
CA TYR A 15 7.18 8.09 20.37
C TYR A 15 6.00 9.04 20.52
N ASN A 16 6.25 10.32 20.22
CA ASN A 16 5.21 11.34 20.17
C ASN A 16 4.99 11.76 18.70
N LEU A 17 3.98 11.17 18.07
CA LEU A 17 3.71 11.36 16.64
C LEU A 17 2.72 12.49 16.40
N GLN A 18 2.85 13.17 15.26
CA GLN A 18 1.89 14.18 14.83
C GLN A 18 0.83 13.51 13.96
N GLY A 19 -0.44 13.84 14.16
CA GLY A 19 -1.53 13.34 13.34
C GLY A 19 -2.87 13.95 13.72
N GLU A 20 -3.77 14.03 12.75
CA GLU A 20 -5.12 14.56 12.94
C GLU A 20 -6.07 13.50 13.51
N ASN A 21 -5.79 12.22 13.25
CA ASN A 21 -6.61 11.09 13.67
C ASN A 21 -5.84 10.13 14.57
N VAL A 22 -6.21 10.10 15.85
CA VAL A 22 -5.59 9.24 16.88
C VAL A 22 -5.66 7.76 16.49
N ALA A 23 -6.83 7.28 16.06
CA ALA A 23 -7.04 5.87 15.75
C ALA A 23 -6.19 5.40 14.56
N GLU A 24 -5.98 6.28 13.58
CA GLU A 24 -5.13 5.97 12.43
C GLU A 24 -3.65 5.91 12.84
N VAL A 25 -3.17 6.87 13.64
CA VAL A 25 -1.80 6.89 14.13
C VAL A 25 -1.51 5.66 15.00
N GLU A 26 -2.42 5.30 15.90
CA GLU A 26 -2.32 4.09 16.73
C GLU A 26 -2.31 2.82 15.87
N ARG A 27 -3.17 2.74 14.84
CA ARG A 27 -3.20 1.61 13.91
C ARG A 27 -1.87 1.46 13.18
N LEU A 28 -1.29 2.55 12.68
CA LEU A 28 0.00 2.53 11.98
C LEU A 28 1.14 2.14 12.93
N ALA A 29 1.14 2.67 14.16
CA ALA A 29 2.13 2.31 15.17
C ALA A 29 2.08 0.81 15.51
N ASN A 30 0.88 0.26 15.73
CA ASN A 30 0.68 -1.15 15.99
C ASN A 30 1.12 -2.04 14.81
N TYR A 31 0.88 -1.58 13.58
CA TYR A 31 1.34 -2.28 12.37
C TYR A 31 2.87 -2.36 12.30
N VAL A 32 3.55 -1.23 12.51
CA VAL A 32 5.02 -1.18 12.53
C VAL A 32 5.57 -2.03 13.67
N ASP A 33 4.99 -1.94 14.88
CA ASP A 33 5.40 -2.76 16.02
C ASP A 33 5.31 -4.26 15.70
N THR A 34 4.19 -4.71 15.15
CA THR A 34 3.98 -6.12 14.77
C THR A 34 5.04 -6.61 13.79
N LEU A 35 5.41 -5.79 12.79
CA LEU A 35 6.45 -6.14 11.82
C LEU A 35 7.84 -6.19 12.46
N MET A 36 8.17 -5.22 13.32
CA MET A 36 9.45 -5.22 14.03
C MET A 36 9.57 -6.43 14.96
N GLN A 37 8.50 -6.78 15.68
CA GLN A 37 8.45 -7.98 16.53
C GLN A 37 8.65 -9.26 15.71
N LYS A 38 8.00 -9.36 14.54
CA LYS A 38 8.16 -10.49 13.63
C LYS A 38 9.60 -10.62 13.14
N ILE A 39 10.22 -9.53 12.69
CA ILE A 39 11.62 -9.54 12.22
C ILE A 39 12.57 -9.92 13.36
N ASN A 40 12.34 -9.39 14.57
CA ASN A 40 13.12 -9.77 15.75
C ASN A 40 12.98 -11.26 16.10
N PHE A 41 11.78 -11.83 15.94
CA PHE A 41 11.54 -13.25 16.15
C PHE A 41 12.25 -14.12 15.10
N GLU A 42 12.22 -13.72 13.83
CA GLU A 42 12.86 -14.44 12.72
C GLU A 42 14.39 -14.28 12.70
N SER A 43 14.91 -13.16 13.21
CA SER A 43 16.33 -12.83 13.26
C SER A 43 16.70 -12.23 14.61
N PRO A 44 16.84 -13.07 15.66
CA PRO A 44 17.17 -12.60 17.00
C PRO A 44 18.59 -12.01 17.06
N ASN A 45 18.85 -11.17 18.07
CA ASN A 45 20.13 -10.49 18.35
C ASN A 45 20.55 -9.41 17.33
N GLN A 46 19.66 -8.99 16.44
CA GLN A 46 19.90 -7.83 15.60
C GLN A 46 19.73 -6.53 16.41
N SER A 47 20.42 -5.47 16.00
CA SER A 47 20.22 -4.15 16.60
C SER A 47 18.84 -3.58 16.23
N ILE A 48 18.33 -2.68 17.06
CA ILE A 48 17.03 -2.00 16.84
C ILE A 48 17.06 -1.26 15.49
N GLU A 49 18.18 -0.63 15.14
CA GLU A 49 18.37 0.08 13.88
C GLU A 49 18.24 -0.85 12.67
N THR A 50 18.89 -2.02 12.73
CA THR A 50 18.79 -3.03 11.67
C THR A 50 17.35 -3.51 11.50
N ILE A 51 16.66 -3.81 12.62
CA ILE A 51 15.25 -4.24 12.59
C ILE A 51 14.36 -3.13 12.00
N ALA A 52 14.58 -1.87 12.36
CA ALA A 52 13.83 -0.74 11.83
C ALA A 52 14.06 -0.53 10.32
N VAL A 53 15.31 -0.66 9.85
CA VAL A 53 15.65 -0.56 8.42
C VAL A 53 15.00 -1.69 7.62
N VAL A 54 15.11 -2.93 8.10
CA VAL A 54 14.47 -4.09 7.44
C VAL A 54 12.95 -3.96 7.43
N THR A 55 12.35 -3.50 8.54
CA THR A 55 10.90 -3.22 8.60
C THR A 55 10.50 -2.18 7.56
N SER A 56 11.26 -1.10 7.44
CA SER A 56 11.01 -0.04 6.47
C SER A 56 11.12 -0.54 5.03
N LEU A 57 12.11 -1.38 4.73
CA LEU A 57 12.29 -2.00 3.42
C LEU A 57 11.11 -2.92 3.07
N ASN A 58 10.65 -3.73 4.02
CA ASN A 58 9.52 -4.63 3.81
C ASN A 58 8.22 -3.85 3.55
N ILE A 59 7.97 -2.76 4.30
CA ILE A 59 6.81 -1.88 4.07
C ILE A 59 6.89 -1.24 2.69
N ALA A 60 8.05 -0.71 2.31
CA ALA A 60 8.25 -0.11 1.00
C ALA A 60 8.04 -1.13 -0.13
N GLU A 61 8.56 -2.35 0.02
CA GLU A 61 8.36 -3.44 -0.95
C GLU A 61 6.87 -3.76 -1.14
N THR A 62 6.11 -3.89 -0.05
CA THR A 62 4.65 -4.10 -0.13
C THR A 62 3.96 -2.96 -0.85
N MET A 63 4.30 -1.70 -0.53
CA MET A 63 3.74 -0.52 -1.20
C MET A 63 4.04 -0.52 -2.72
N PHE A 64 5.26 -0.86 -3.13
CA PHE A 64 5.62 -0.94 -4.54
C PHE A 64 4.87 -2.08 -5.25
N LYS A 65 4.75 -3.25 -4.62
CA LYS A 65 3.97 -4.38 -5.16
C LYS A 65 2.49 -4.01 -5.34
N GLU A 66 1.88 -3.32 -4.38
CA GLU A 66 0.50 -2.85 -4.48
C GLU A 66 0.34 -1.83 -5.62
N LYS A 67 1.27 -0.88 -5.74
CA LYS A 67 1.27 0.13 -6.81
C LYS A 67 1.39 -0.50 -8.20
N ASP A 68 2.28 -1.48 -8.35
CA ASP A 68 2.47 -2.19 -9.60
C ASP A 68 1.24 -3.04 -9.96
N ALA A 69 0.58 -3.66 -8.96
CA ALA A 69 -0.66 -4.39 -9.15
C ALA A 69 -1.79 -3.47 -9.63
N VAL A 70 -1.98 -2.31 -9.01
CA VAL A 70 -2.96 -1.29 -9.45
C VAL A 70 -2.70 -0.87 -10.89
N LYS A 71 -1.45 -0.53 -11.23
CA LYS A 71 -1.06 -0.14 -12.59
C LYS A 71 -1.37 -1.24 -13.61
N LYS A 72 -1.10 -2.49 -13.26
CA LYS A 72 -1.43 -3.64 -14.12
C LYS A 72 -2.94 -3.76 -14.32
N THR A 73 -3.72 -3.65 -13.26
CA THR A 73 -5.19 -3.68 -13.35
C THR A 73 -5.74 -2.55 -14.22
N GLU A 74 -5.20 -1.35 -14.12
CA GLU A 74 -5.56 -0.23 -15.00
C GLU A 74 -5.24 -0.53 -16.47
N GLN A 75 -4.06 -1.07 -16.77
CA GLN A 75 -3.67 -1.46 -18.12
C GLN A 75 -4.59 -2.54 -18.70
N ASP A 76 -4.92 -3.55 -17.90
CA ASP A 76 -5.84 -4.62 -18.29
C ASP A 76 -7.23 -4.03 -18.59
N LEU A 77 -7.72 -3.10 -17.76
CA LEU A 77 -8.99 -2.42 -17.96
C LEU A 77 -9.03 -1.62 -19.27
N PHE A 78 -7.99 -0.83 -19.56
CA PHE A 78 -7.89 -0.11 -20.84
C PHE A 78 -7.86 -1.06 -22.03
N SER A 79 -7.09 -2.15 -21.96
CA SER A 79 -7.08 -3.16 -23.02
C SER A 79 -8.47 -3.79 -23.25
N HIS A 80 -9.24 -4.00 -22.19
CA HIS A 80 -10.61 -4.48 -22.31
C HIS A 80 -11.55 -3.44 -22.93
N PHE A 81 -11.39 -2.15 -22.60
CA PHE A 81 -12.15 -1.08 -23.24
C PHE A 81 -11.85 -0.95 -24.72
N ASP A 82 -10.58 -0.99 -25.11
CA ASP A 82 -10.18 -0.94 -26.53
C ASP A 82 -10.83 -2.08 -27.32
N LYS A 83 -10.77 -3.31 -26.80
CA LYS A 83 -11.43 -4.47 -27.41
C LYS A 83 -12.94 -4.32 -27.52
N CYS A 84 -13.58 -3.69 -26.53
CA CYS A 84 -15.02 -3.41 -26.59
C CYS A 84 -15.33 -2.35 -27.65
N SER A 85 -14.50 -1.30 -27.76
CA SER A 85 -14.63 -0.28 -28.79
C SER A 85 -14.51 -0.89 -30.19
N ASP A 86 -13.49 -1.73 -30.40
CA ASP A 86 -13.28 -2.41 -31.68
C ASP A 86 -14.50 -3.25 -32.09
N LYS A 87 -15.11 -3.95 -31.14
CA LYS A 87 -16.34 -4.73 -31.37
C LYS A 87 -17.56 -3.87 -31.68
N ILE A 88 -17.69 -2.72 -31.02
CA ILE A 88 -18.78 -1.77 -31.31
C ILE A 88 -18.63 -1.22 -32.73
N ASP A 89 -17.41 -0.89 -33.15
CA ASP A 89 -17.12 -0.43 -34.50
C ASP A 89 -17.42 -1.52 -35.55
N GLU A 90 -17.06 -2.78 -35.25
CA GLU A 90 -17.38 -3.92 -36.12
C GLU A 90 -18.89 -4.10 -36.29
N ILE A 91 -19.65 -4.09 -35.18
CA ILE A 91 -21.12 -4.18 -35.21
C ILE A 91 -21.73 -3.01 -35.99
N SER A 92 -21.23 -1.79 -35.79
CA SER A 92 -21.75 -0.60 -36.49
C SER A 92 -21.59 -0.72 -38.00
N ARG A 93 -20.42 -1.19 -38.47
CA ARG A 93 -20.19 -1.45 -39.90
C ARG A 93 -21.13 -2.51 -40.46
N LEU A 94 -21.34 -3.60 -39.72
CA LEU A 94 -22.26 -4.66 -40.14
C LEU A 94 -23.72 -4.18 -40.25
N ILE A 95 -24.14 -3.22 -39.41
CA ILE A 95 -25.46 -2.60 -39.51
C ILE A 95 -25.54 -1.72 -40.76
N ASP A 96 -24.53 -0.88 -40.99
CA ASP A 96 -24.47 0.01 -42.16
C ASP A 96 -24.45 -0.78 -43.49
N ASP A 97 -23.78 -1.94 -43.53
CA ASP A 97 -23.71 -2.81 -44.72
C ASP A 97 -25.01 -3.58 -45.01
N ASN A 98 -25.93 -3.70 -44.03
CA ASN A 98 -27.19 -4.44 -44.14
C ASN A 98 -28.44 -3.53 -44.23
N LEU A 99 -28.27 -2.21 -44.27
CA LEU A 99 -29.32 -1.19 -44.45
C LEU A 99 -29.28 -0.59 -45.85
#